data_AF-A0A920QL23-F1
#
_entry.id   AF-A0A920QL23-F1
#
_cell.length_a   1.000
_cell.length_b   1.000
_cell.length_c   1.000
_cell.angle_alpha   90.00
_cell.angle_beta   90.00
_cell.angle_gamma   90.00
#
_symmetry.space_group_name_H-M   'P 1'
#
loop_
_entity.id
_entity.type
_entity.pdbx_description
1 polymer ?
#
loop_
_entity_poly.entity_id
_entity_poly.type
_entity_poly.pdbx_seq_one_letter_code
_entity_poly.pdbx_strand_id
1 'polypeptide(L)' 'MTKKSTADALHDYIANLTDHLQQAVLAVEQSGVIVYCNDSASHYWQLGMELLLGRKNTDLFHADPLIQQKIREVLVSR' A
#
# COMPACT_ATOMS: atom_id res chain seq x y z
N MET A 1 -10.44 8.94 27.17
CA MET A 1 -9.19 9.19 26.41
C MET A 1 -8.77 7.86 25.79
N THR A 2 -9.10 7.65 24.51
CA THR A 2 -8.72 6.45 23.76
C THR A 2 -7.23 6.54 23.42
N LYS A 3 -6.43 5.58 23.90
CA LYS A 3 -5.03 5.45 23.46
C LYS A 3 -5.06 5.09 21.98
N LYS A 4 -4.59 6.01 21.12
CA LYS A 4 -4.41 5.75 19.69
C LYS A 4 -3.36 4.64 19.53
N SER A 5 -3.66 3.62 18.74
CA SER A 5 -2.76 2.47 18.55
C SER A 5 -1.50 2.91 17.81
N THR A 6 -0.37 2.26 18.06
CA THR A 6 0.89 2.51 17.32
C THR A 6 0.72 2.31 15.81
N ALA A 7 -0.17 1.40 15.39
CA ALA A 7 -0.52 1.18 14.00
C ALA A 7 -1.20 2.40 13.37
N ASP A 8 -2.13 3.05 14.09
CA ASP A 8 -2.85 4.24 13.61
C ASP A 8 -1.91 5.44 13.49
N ALA A 9 -0.94 5.58 14.40
CA ALA A 9 0.05 6.65 14.35
C ALA A 9 1.03 6.49 13.17
N LEU A 10 1.42 5.25 12.85
CA LEU A 10 2.26 4.96 11.68
C LEU A 10 1.50 5.22 10.38
N HIS A 11 0.22 4.85 10.32
CA HIS A 11 -0.64 5.13 9.18
C HIS A 11 -0.76 6.64 8.92
N ASP A 12 -1.10 7.44 9.94
CA ASP A 12 -1.19 8.89 9.80
C ASP A 12 0.12 9.54 9.34
N TYR A 13 1.26 9.03 9.84
CA TYR A 13 2.57 9.55 9.46
C TYR A 13 2.86 9.29 7.97
N ILE A 14 2.58 8.08 7.49
CA ILE A 14 2.76 7.74 6.08
C ILE A 14 1.79 8.56 5.22
N ALA A 15 0.51 8.63 5.59
CA ALA A 15 -0.51 9.41 4.88
C ALA A 15 -0.09 10.87 4.69
N ASN A 16 0.35 11.54 5.76
CA ASN A 16 0.83 12.93 5.69
C ASN A 16 2.01 13.12 4.72
N LEU A 17 2.88 12.11 4.60
CA LEU A 17 4.05 12.16 3.73
C LEU A 17 3.73 11.85 2.26
N THR A 18 2.65 11.11 1.99
CA THR A 18 2.45 10.53 0.64
C THR A 18 1.14 10.89 -0.04
N ASP A 19 0.13 11.41 0.67
CA ASP A 19 -1.16 11.78 0.06
C ASP A 19 -1.05 12.99 -0.89
N HIS A 20 -0.06 13.87 -0.67
CA HIS A 20 0.19 15.01 -1.56
C HIS A 20 1.00 14.63 -2.81
N LEU A 21 1.52 13.41 -2.89
CA LEU A 21 2.32 12.95 -4.03
C LEU A 21 1.42 12.57 -5.20
N GLN A 22 1.80 13.03 -6.40
CA GLN A 22 1.13 12.63 -7.66
C GLN A 22 1.49 11.20 -8.08
N GLN A 23 2.54 10.62 -7.48
CA GLN A 23 2.93 9.24 -7.71
C GLN A 23 2.11 8.28 -6.85
N ALA A 24 1.72 7.15 -7.43
CA ALA A 24 1.08 6.06 -6.70
C ALA A 24 2.05 5.44 -5.67
N VAL A 25 1.59 5.33 -4.42
CA VAL A 25 2.35 4.72 -3.31
C VAL A 25 1.55 3.58 -2.70
N LEU A 26 2.21 2.43 -2.53
CA LEU A 26 1.73 1.30 -1.75
C LEU A 26 2.74 0.97 -0.65
N ALA A 27 2.25 0.77 0.57
CA ALA A 27 3.02 0.07 1.59
C ALA A 27 2.55 -1.38 1.64
N VAL A 28 3.50 -2.29 1.48
CA VAL A 28 3.26 -3.74 1.51
C VAL A 28 4.13 -4.32 2.62
N GLU A 29 3.52 -5.05 3.54
CA GLU A 29 4.28 -5.77 4.56
C GLU A 29 4.93 -7.04 3.98
N GLN A 30 5.84 -7.66 4.74
CA GLN A 30 6.67 -8.75 4.23
C GLN A 30 5.89 -9.99 3.76
N SER A 31 4.69 -10.22 4.31
CA SER A 31 3.77 -11.28 3.89
C SER A 31 3.15 -11.05 2.50
N GLY A 32 3.35 -9.85 1.95
CA GLY A 32 2.74 -9.40 0.70
C GLY A 32 1.37 -8.74 0.87
N VAL A 33 0.91 -8.50 2.11
CA VAL A 33 -0.34 -7.78 2.39
C VAL A 33 -0.17 -6.28 2.23
N ILE A 34 -1.12 -5.63 1.57
CA ILE A 34 -1.15 -4.16 1.43
C ILE A 34 -1.69 -3.56 2.72
N VAL A 35 -0.92 -2.67 3.33
CA VAL A 35 -1.26 -2.03 4.63
C VAL A 35 -1.50 -0.53 4.52
N TYR A 36 -1.13 0.08 3.39
CA TYR A 36 -1.44 1.47 3.07
C TYR A 36 -1.42 1.70 1.54
N CYS A 37 -2.25 2.61 1.07
CA CYS A 37 -2.23 3.17 -0.27
C CYS A 37 -2.60 4.66 -0.21
N ASN A 38 -1.94 5.50 -1.02
CA ASN A 38 -2.33 6.91 -1.14
C ASN A 38 -3.46 7.09 -2.18
N ASP A 39 -4.02 8.29 -2.27
CA ASP A 39 -5.09 8.61 -3.24
C ASP A 39 -4.66 8.36 -4.69
N SER A 40 -3.42 8.74 -5.04
CA SER A 40 -2.86 8.52 -6.38
C SER A 40 -2.82 7.04 -6.76
N ALA A 41 -2.56 6.14 -5.80
CA ALA A 41 -2.62 4.70 -5.98
C ALA A 41 -4.05 4.21 -6.26
N SER A 42 -5.02 4.62 -5.45
CA SER A 42 -6.44 4.31 -5.65
C SER A 42 -6.90 4.71 -7.06
N HIS A 43 -6.52 5.92 -7.49
CA HIS A 43 -6.82 6.41 -8.84
C HIS A 43 -6.11 5.64 -9.95
N TYR A 44 -4.81 5.37 -9.81
CA TYR A 44 -4.02 4.68 -10.82
C TYR A 44 -4.55 3.27 -11.09
N TRP A 45 -4.91 2.54 -10.03
CA TRP A 45 -5.43 1.18 -10.14
C TRP A 45 -6.95 1.09 -10.29
N GLN A 46 -7.66 2.22 -10.21
CA GLN A 46 -9.13 2.30 -10.27
C GLN A 46 -9.81 1.35 -9.25
N LEU A 47 -9.20 1.22 -8.08
CA LEU A 47 -9.67 0.39 -6.98
C LEU A 47 -9.79 1.26 -5.74
N GLY A 48 -11.00 1.33 -5.16
CA GLY A 48 -11.22 2.05 -3.90
C GLY A 48 -10.28 1.54 -2.81
N MET A 49 -9.82 2.43 -1.92
CA MET A 49 -8.85 2.10 -0.86
C MET A 49 -9.31 0.89 -0.03
N GLU A 50 -10.61 0.80 0.26
CA GLU A 50 -11.21 -0.32 0.99
C GLU A 50 -11.08 -1.68 0.30
N LEU A 51 -10.84 -1.70 -1.01
CA LEU A 51 -10.60 -2.92 -1.79
C LEU A 51 -9.12 -3.32 -1.83
N LEU A 52 -8.22 -2.36 -1.57
CA LEU A 52 -6.77 -2.57 -1.59
C LEU A 52 -6.24 -3.05 -0.24
N LEU A 53 -6.69 -2.43 0.85
CA LEU A 53 -6.15 -2.69 2.19
C LEU A 53 -6.50 -4.11 2.69
N GLY A 54 -5.53 -4.77 3.31
CA GLY A 54 -5.68 -6.11 3.87
C GLY A 54 -5.71 -7.24 2.84
N ARG A 55 -5.62 -6.93 1.55
CA ARG A 55 -5.49 -7.92 0.48
C ARG A 55 -4.03 -8.27 0.22
N LYS A 56 -3.78 -9.47 -0.30
CA LYS A 56 -2.47 -9.79 -0.86
C LYS A 56 -2.29 -9.08 -2.19
N ASN A 57 -1.09 -8.54 -2.39
CA ASN A 57 -0.71 -7.92 -3.66
C ASN A 57 -0.89 -8.86 -4.87
N THR A 58 -0.71 -10.17 -4.67
CA THR A 58 -0.90 -11.19 -5.70
C THR A 58 -2.34 -11.36 -6.14
N ASP A 59 -3.31 -11.00 -5.30
CA ASP A 59 -4.74 -11.14 -5.61
C ASP A 59 -5.24 -9.95 -6.42
N LEU A 60 -4.58 -8.79 -6.27
CA LEU A 60 -4.96 -7.53 -6.90
C LEU A 60 -4.19 -7.26 -8.19
N PHE A 61 -2.89 -7.58 -8.21
CA PHE A 61 -2.00 -7.28 -9.32
C PHE A 61 -1.54 -8.53 -10.06
N HIS A 62 -2.26 -9.66 -9.94
CA HIS A 62 -1.91 -10.91 -10.62
C HIS A 62 -1.65 -10.70 -12.12
N ALA A 63 -2.50 -9.89 -12.75
CA ALA A 63 -2.47 -9.64 -14.19
C ALA A 63 -1.40 -8.63 -14.63
N ASP A 64 -0.66 -8.00 -13.71
CA ASP A 64 0.40 -7.04 -14.02
C ASP A 64 1.79 -7.57 -13.60
N PRO A 65 2.53 -8.21 -14.54
CA PRO A 65 3.84 -8.80 -14.25
C PRO A 65 4.89 -7.79 -13.80
N LEU A 66 4.78 -6.53 -14.25
CA LEU A 66 5.77 -5.48 -13.96
C LEU A 66 5.62 -5.00 -12.51
N ILE A 67 4.38 -4.81 -12.05
CA ILE A 67 4.08 -4.48 -10.66
C ILE A 67 4.52 -5.62 -9.74
N GLN A 68 4.19 -6.86 -10.12
CA GLN A 68 4.61 -8.05 -9.38
C GLN A 68 6.12 -8.17 -9.24
N GLN A 69 6.87 -7.88 -10.31
CA GLN A 69 8.34 -7.86 -10.26
C GLN A 69 8.86 -6.80 -9.29
N LYS A 70 8.38 -5.56 -9.39
CA LYS A 70 8.81 -4.47 -8.50
C LYS A 70 8.53 -4.78 -7.03
N ILE A 71 7.36 -5.34 -6.72
CA ILE A 71 7.02 -5.73 -5.34
C ILE A 71 7.98 -6.83 -4.86
N ARG A 72 8.25 -7.86 -5.67
CA ARG A 72 9.21 -8.91 -5.32
C ARG A 72 10.62 -8.37 -5.08
N GLU A 73 11.12 -7.46 -5.92
CA GLU A 73 12.44 -6.86 -5.76
C GLU A 73 12.59 -6.12 -4.42
N VAL A 74 11.55 -5.36 -4.02
CA VAL A 74 11.52 -4.67 -2.73
C VAL A 74 11.45 -5.65 -1.55
N LEU A 75 10.73 -6.77 -1.70
CA LEU A 75 10.55 -7.76 -0.62
C LEU A 75 11.74 -8.71 -0.45
N VAL A 76 12.46 -9.03 -1.53
CA VAL A 76 13.61 -9.97 -1.53
C VAL A 76 14.92 -9.27 -1.15
N SER A 77 15.02 -7.95 -1.29
CA SER A 77 16.24 -7.18 -1.00
C SER A 77 16.51 -6.92 0.50
N ARG A 78 15.95 -7.72 1.41
CA ARG A 78 16.16 -7.63 2.86
C ARG A 78 16.84 -8.86 3.44
#